data_AF-A0AAU6AZ28-F1
#
_entry.id   AF-A0AAU6AZ28-F1
#
_cell.length_a   1.000
_cell.length_b   1.000
_cell.length_c   1.000
_cell.angle_alpha   90.00
_cell.angle_beta   90.00
_cell.angle_gamma   90.00
#
_symmetry.space_group_name_H-M   'P 1'
#
loop_
_entity.id
_entity.type
_entity.pdbx_description
1 polymer ?
#
loop_
_entity_poly.entity_id
_entity_poly.type
_entity_poly.pdbx_seq_one_letter_code
_entity_poly.pdbx_strand_id
1 'polypeptide(L)'
;MSTDEARGMLTVAKRLRDKYQGMLPTAETLTRLTSPADEPGSNGYNKLLVDAGPPPGAFVAGADQVRQEYAYADELVTRLERALGITEASDEQAGAAVKNATSGDEGKGFAG
;
A
#
# COMPACT_ATOMS: atom_id res chain seq x y z
N MET A 1 -1.08 6.14 -29.16
CA MET A 1 -1.09 5.03 -28.20
C MET A 1 -2.07 3.98 -28.71
N SER A 2 -1.60 2.78 -29.01
CA SER A 2 -2.44 1.65 -29.36
C SER A 2 -3.05 1.02 -28.10
N THR A 3 -4.10 0.21 -28.28
CA THR A 3 -4.69 -0.57 -27.19
C THR A 3 -3.68 -1.51 -26.54
N ASP A 4 -2.76 -2.09 -27.32
CA ASP A 4 -1.73 -2.99 -26.81
C ASP A 4 -0.68 -2.26 -25.99
N GLU A 5 -0.26 -1.06 -26.45
CA GLU A 5 0.64 -0.19 -25.67
C GLU A 5 0.00 0.21 -24.33
N ALA A 6 -1.28 0.53 -24.33
CA ALA A 6 -2.03 0.86 -23.11
C ALA A 6 -2.14 -0.32 -22.14
N ARG A 7 -2.36 -1.54 -22.64
CA ARG A 7 -2.35 -2.77 -21.81
C ARG A 7 -0.96 -3.07 -21.24
N GLY A 8 0.09 -2.83 -22.01
CA GLY A 8 1.47 -2.93 -21.55
C GLY A 8 1.76 -1.95 -20.41
N MET A 9 1.37 -0.68 -20.57
CA MET A 9 1.50 0.34 -19.53
C MET A 9 0.68 0.01 -18.28
N LEU A 10 -0.54 -0.51 -18.43
CA LEU A 10 -1.36 -0.93 -17.30
C LEU A 10 -0.67 -2.03 -16.48
N THR A 11 -0.06 -3.01 -17.17
CA THR A 11 0.68 -4.09 -16.51
C THR A 11 1.86 -3.55 -15.68
N VAL A 12 2.60 -2.58 -16.23
CA VAL A 12 3.70 -1.92 -15.52
C VAL A 12 3.19 -1.10 -14.33
N ALA A 13 2.11 -0.33 -14.51
CA ALA A 13 1.51 0.48 -13.47
C ALA A 13 1.01 -0.37 -12.29
N LYS A 14 0.34 -1.50 -12.55
CA LYS A 14 -0.09 -2.46 -11.50
C LYS A 14 1.10 -2.99 -10.70
N ARG A 15 2.17 -3.42 -11.37
CA ARG A 15 3.40 -3.88 -10.70
C ARG A 15 4.04 -2.80 -9.82
N LEU A 16 4.04 -1.55 -10.27
CA LEU A 16 4.56 -0.44 -9.47
C LEU A 16 3.68 -0.17 -8.24
N ARG A 17 2.36 -0.12 -8.42
CA ARG A 17 1.40 0.03 -7.32
C ARG A 17 1.61 -1.05 -6.27
N ASP A 18 1.63 -2.32 -6.68
CA ASP A 18 1.76 -3.46 -5.77
C ASP A 18 3.13 -3.43 -5.04
N LYS A 19 4.20 -3.04 -5.75
CA LYS A 19 5.53 -2.85 -5.13
C LYS A 19 5.48 -1.79 -4.03
N TYR A 20 4.94 -0.60 -4.31
CA TYR A 20 4.90 0.48 -3.32
C TYR A 20 3.93 0.17 -2.18
N GLN A 21 2.81 -0.49 -2.47
CA GLN A 21 1.89 -1.01 -1.45
C GLN A 21 2.62 -1.95 -0.48
N GLY A 22 3.45 -2.86 -1.00
CA GLY A 22 4.27 -3.76 -0.18
C GLY A 22 5.35 -3.05 0.63
N MET A 23 5.79 -1.87 0.21
CA MET A 23 6.80 -1.07 0.92
C MET A 23 6.21 -0.23 2.07
N LEU A 24 4.92 0.14 2.01
CA LEU A 24 4.27 1.00 2.99
C LEU A 24 4.48 0.54 4.45
N PRO A 25 4.23 -0.73 4.83
CA PRO A 25 4.35 -1.16 6.23
C PRO A 25 5.79 -1.02 6.77
N THR A 26 6.78 -1.33 5.94
CA THR A 26 8.19 -1.21 6.30
C THR A 26 8.59 0.24 6.45
N ALA A 27 8.20 1.10 5.51
CA ALA A 27 8.49 2.53 5.56
C ALA A 27 7.90 3.18 6.82
N GLU A 28 6.65 2.84 7.16
CA GLU A 28 6.00 3.31 8.38
C GLU A 28 6.62 2.77 9.67
N THR A 29 7.19 1.57 9.63
CA THR A 29 7.89 1.01 10.80
C THR A 29 9.21 1.73 11.04
N LEU A 30 9.91 2.12 9.98
CA LEU A 30 11.17 2.85 10.08
C LEU A 30 11.00 4.26 10.67
N THR A 31 9.84 4.90 10.51
CA THR A 31 9.56 6.20 11.16
C THR A 31 9.35 6.09 12.68
N ARG A 32 9.26 4.87 13.22
CA ARG A 32 9.02 4.60 14.65
C ARG A 32 10.27 4.07 15.37
N LEU A 33 11.45 4.19 14.77
CA LEU A 33 12.69 3.80 15.43
C LEU A 33 12.95 4.66 16.67
N THR A 34 13.48 3.99 17.69
CA THR A 34 13.91 4.60 18.93
C THR A 34 15.41 4.50 19.06
N SER A 35 16.02 5.47 19.76
CA SER A 35 17.45 5.45 20.05
C SER A 35 17.86 4.13 20.72
N PRO A 36 18.99 3.51 20.32
CA PRO A 36 19.48 2.29 20.95
C PRO A 36 20.03 2.52 22.38
N ALA A 37 20.35 3.76 22.73
CA ALA A 37 20.79 4.18 24.06
C ALA A 37 20.32 5.61 24.35
N ASP A 38 20.13 5.91 25.64
CA ASP A 38 19.83 7.28 26.10
C ASP A 38 21.12 8.06 26.32
N GLU A 39 21.74 8.43 25.19
CA GLU A 39 22.93 9.27 25.17
C GLU A 39 22.91 10.21 23.96
N PRO A 40 23.63 11.35 24.01
CA PRO A 40 23.50 12.41 23.01
C PRO A 40 23.71 11.98 21.55
N GLY A 41 24.64 11.07 21.27
CA GLY A 41 24.93 10.57 19.93
C GLY A 41 23.80 9.73 19.35
N SER A 42 23.33 8.74 20.09
CA SER A 42 22.20 7.86 19.74
C SER A 42 20.92 8.66 19.55
N ASN A 43 20.63 9.58 20.47
CA ASN A 43 19.48 10.47 20.39
C ASN A 43 19.57 11.43 19.19
N GLY A 44 20.77 12.00 18.96
CA GLY A 44 21.01 12.88 17.82
C GLY A 44 20.85 12.16 16.49
N TYR A 45 21.44 10.97 16.34
CA TYR A 45 21.33 10.17 15.13
C TYR A 45 19.88 9.70 14.90
N ASN A 46 19.19 9.20 15.92
CA ASN A 46 17.79 8.79 15.80
C ASN A 46 16.91 9.95 15.35
N LYS A 47 17.15 11.16 15.88
CA LYS A 47 16.44 12.37 15.44
C LYS A 47 16.59 12.62 13.93
N LEU A 48 17.80 12.50 13.37
CA LEU A 48 18.02 12.65 11.92
C LEU A 48 17.23 11.64 11.07
N LEU A 49 16.82 10.52 11.66
CA LEU A 49 16.08 9.46 10.97
C LEU A 49 14.56 9.66 11.07
N VAL A 50 14.04 10.00 12.25
CA VAL A 50 12.60 9.93 12.54
C VAL A 50 11.92 11.26 12.87
N ASP A 51 12.64 12.40 12.86
CA ASP A 51 12.03 13.69 13.17
C ASP A 51 10.87 14.02 12.21
N ALA A 52 9.73 14.43 12.78
CA ALA A 52 8.55 14.85 12.02
C ALA A 52 8.55 16.37 11.73
N GLY A 53 9.46 17.14 12.34
CA GLY A 53 9.63 18.57 12.09
C GLY A 53 10.38 18.86 10.79
N PRO A 54 10.38 20.12 10.30
CA PRO A 54 11.15 20.52 9.12
C PRO A 54 12.64 20.79 9.47
N PRO A 55 13.60 20.22 8.71
CA PRO A 55 13.42 19.22 7.66
C PRO A 55 13.10 17.83 8.25
N PRO A 56 12.22 17.04 7.59
CA PRO A 56 11.86 15.73 8.09
C PRO A 56 13.07 14.81 8.14
N GLY A 57 13.06 13.90 9.11
CA GLY A 57 14.04 12.82 9.20
C GLY A 57 14.01 11.94 7.96
N ALA A 58 15.14 11.29 7.66
CA ALA A 58 15.32 10.51 6.44
C ALA A 58 14.23 9.44 6.22
N PHE A 59 13.79 8.75 7.28
CA PHE A 59 12.75 7.73 7.17
C PHE A 59 11.35 8.33 7.07
N VAL A 60 11.10 9.50 7.66
CA VAL A 60 9.83 10.22 7.47
C VAL A 60 9.70 10.67 6.02
N ALA A 61 10.73 11.33 5.48
CA ALA A 61 10.78 11.75 4.08
C ALA A 61 10.64 10.55 3.12
N GLY A 62 11.32 9.44 3.42
CA GLY A 62 11.22 8.21 2.63
C GLY A 62 9.82 7.58 2.67
N ALA A 63 9.16 7.56 3.83
CA ALA A 63 7.79 7.07 3.96
C ALA A 63 6.79 7.92 3.18
N ASP A 64 6.95 9.24 3.21
CA ASP A 64 6.12 10.15 2.43
C ASP A 64 6.33 9.96 0.92
N GLN A 65 7.57 9.75 0.48
CA GLN A 65 7.86 9.42 -0.91
C GLN A 65 7.17 8.11 -1.33
N VAL A 66 7.26 7.03 -0.53
CA VAL A 66 6.58 5.75 -0.84
C VAL A 66 5.06 5.93 -0.95
N ARG A 67 4.46 6.74 -0.06
CA ARG A 67 3.02 7.06 -0.14
C ARG A 67 2.66 7.81 -1.42
N GLN A 68 3.47 8.80 -1.80
CA GLN A 68 3.25 9.58 -3.01
C GLN A 68 3.36 8.72 -4.27
N GLU A 69 4.38 7.85 -4.32
CA GLU A 69 4.61 6.93 -5.43
C GLU A 69 3.49 5.88 -5.54
N TYR A 70 3.00 5.35 -4.40
CA TYR A 70 1.82 4.48 -4.37
C TYR A 70 0.58 5.20 -4.93
N ALA A 71 0.28 6.40 -4.43
CA ALA A 71 -0.88 7.17 -4.85
C ALA A 71 -0.83 7.50 -6.36
N TYR A 72 0.35 7.85 -6.86
CA TYR A 72 0.56 8.08 -8.29
C TYR A 72 0.33 6.82 -9.13
N ALA A 73 0.92 5.69 -8.72
CA ALA A 73 0.75 4.43 -9.43
C ALA A 73 -0.70 3.94 -9.43
N ASP A 74 -1.41 4.10 -8.31
CA ASP A 74 -2.83 3.75 -8.17
C ASP A 74 -3.73 4.62 -9.06
N GLU A 75 -3.46 5.93 -9.11
CA GLU A 75 -4.15 6.83 -10.02
C GLU A 75 -3.90 6.46 -11.48
N LEU A 76 -2.65 6.11 -11.84
CA LEU A 76 -2.30 5.71 -13.19
C LEU A 76 -3.02 4.42 -13.60
N VAL A 77 -3.08 3.41 -12.71
CA VAL A 77 -3.85 2.17 -12.92
C VAL A 77 -5.32 2.52 -13.18
N THR A 78 -5.93 3.32 -12.31
CA THR A 78 -7.34 3.72 -12.42
C THR A 78 -7.65 4.40 -13.74
N ARG A 79 -6.78 5.32 -14.19
CA ARG A 79 -6.96 6.05 -15.45
C ARG A 79 -6.79 5.14 -16.67
N LEU A 80 -5.83 4.21 -16.64
CA LEU A 80 -5.59 3.26 -17.73
C LEU A 80 -6.71 2.22 -17.86
N GLU A 81 -7.22 1.70 -16.74
CA GLU A 81 -8.37 0.79 -16.73
C GLU A 81 -9.60 1.46 -17.34
N ARG A 82 -9.90 2.70 -16.90
CA ARG A 82 -11.00 3.49 -17.46
C ARG A 82 -10.83 3.73 -18.96
N ALA A 83 -9.62 4.09 -19.42
CA ALA A 83 -9.36 4.36 -20.83
C ALA A 83 -9.45 3.10 -21.72
N LEU A 84 -9.13 1.93 -21.16
CA LEU A 84 -9.22 0.65 -21.84
C LEU A 84 -10.65 0.06 -21.82
N GLY A 85 -11.61 0.73 -21.18
CA GLY A 85 -12.93 0.18 -20.94
C GLY A 85 -12.90 -1.06 -20.04
N ILE A 86 -11.81 -1.25 -19.29
CA ILE A 86 -11.70 -2.27 -18.25
C ILE A 86 -12.43 -1.69 -17.04
N THR A 87 -13.75 -1.81 -17.07
CA THR A 87 -14.61 -1.63 -15.91
C THR A 87 -14.82 -3.00 -15.27
N GLU A 88 -13.73 -3.60 -14.80
CA GLU A 88 -13.79 -4.74 -13.86
C GLU A 88 -13.80 -4.13 -12.45
N ALA A 89 -14.92 -4.17 -11.72
CA ALA A 89 -15.26 -5.29 -10.86
C ALA A 89 -14.22 -5.44 -9.74
N SER A 90 -14.37 -4.82 -8.57
CA SER A 90 -15.33 -5.18 -7.50
C SER A 90 -15.35 -6.66 -7.08
N ASP A 91 -14.72 -7.58 -7.80
CA ASP A 91 -14.79 -9.02 -7.51
C ASP A 91 -13.81 -9.46 -6.42
N GLU A 92 -12.71 -8.72 -6.20
CA GLU A 92 -11.89 -8.94 -5.00
C GLU A 92 -12.62 -8.49 -3.71
N GLN A 93 -13.52 -7.50 -3.79
CA GLN A 93 -14.38 -7.10 -2.68
C GLN A 93 -15.58 -8.04 -2.49
N ALA A 94 -16.12 -8.62 -3.57
CA ALA A 94 -17.15 -9.66 -3.49
C ALA A 94 -16.58 -10.98 -2.92
N GLY A 95 -15.34 -11.34 -3.27
CA GLY A 95 -14.65 -12.51 -2.69
C GLY A 95 -14.40 -12.37 -1.18
N ALA A 96 -14.10 -11.17 -0.70
CA ALA A 96 -13.96 -10.88 0.73
C ALA A 96 -15.33 -10.88 1.45
N ALA A 97 -16.40 -10.39 0.81
CA ALA A 97 -17.76 -10.42 1.37
C ALA A 97 -18.34 -11.84 1.45
N VAL A 98 -18.08 -12.69 0.45
CA VAL A 98 -18.54 -14.09 0.44
C VAL A 98 -17.77 -14.95 1.44
N LYS A 99 -16.46 -14.71 1.64
CA LYS A 99 -15.69 -15.39 2.71
C LYS A 99 -16.19 -15.04 4.11
N ASN A 100 -16.68 -13.82 4.34
CA ASN A 100 -17.31 -13.45 5.61
C ASN A 100 -18.74 -14.01 5.74
N ALA A 101 -19.49 -14.19 4.65
CA ALA A 101 -20.83 -14.78 4.68
C ALA A 101 -20.82 -16.31 4.84
N THR A 102 -19.74 -16.99 4.44
CA THR A 102 -19.62 -18.46 4.52
C THR A 102 -18.94 -18.95 5.80
N SER A 103 -18.41 -18.06 6.62
CA SER A 103 -17.83 -18.39 7.93
C SER A 103 -18.85 -18.38 9.08
N GLY A 104 -20.15 -18.24 8.77
CA GLY A 104 -21.22 -18.02 9.75
C GLY A 104 -22.30 -19.11 9.84
N ASP A 105 -22.22 -20.20 9.08
CA ASP A 105 -23.26 -21.24 9.11
C ASP A 105 -22.68 -22.67 9.09
N GLU A 106 -22.06 -23.06 10.20
CA GLU A 106 -21.91 -24.47 10.56
C GLU A 106 -22.57 -24.70 11.92
N GLY A 107 -23.84 -25.08 11.90
CA GLY A 107 -24.66 -25.21 13.11
C GLY A 107 -25.86 -26.15 13.06
N LYS A 108 -25.84 -27.18 12.20
CA LYS A 108 -26.39 -28.54 12.43
C LYS A 108 -27.66 -28.71 13.30
N GLY A 109 -28.76 -29.18 12.71
CA GLY A 109 -29.67 -30.13 13.40
C GLY A 109 -31.15 -30.15 12.98
N PHE A 110 -31.48 -30.92 11.93
CA PHE A 110 -32.81 -31.54 11.78
C PHE A 110 -32.72 -33.00 12.26
N ALA A 111 -33.48 -33.38 13.29
CA ALA A 111 -34.02 -34.73 13.52
C ALA A 111 -34.80 -34.80 14.85
N GLY A 112 -36.03 -35.34 14.81
CA GLY A 112 -36.73 -35.94 15.96
C GLY A 112 -37.82 -35.09 16.60
#